data_AF-A0A1E5MHJ2-F1
#
_entry.id   AF-A0A1E5MHJ2-F1
#
_cell.length_a   1.000
_cell.length_b   1.000
_cell.length_c   1.000
_cell.angle_alpha   90.00
_cell.angle_beta   90.00
_cell.angle_gamma   90.00
#
_symmetry.space_group_name_H-M   'P 1'
#
loop_
_entity.id
_entity.type
_entity.pdbx_description
1 polymer ?
#
loop_
_entity_poly.entity_id
_entity_poly.type
_entity_poly.pdbx_seq_one_letter_code
_entity_poly.pdbx_strand_id
1 'polypeptide(L)'
;MADLIITKAVLEDSATKLQHISDELEHQKSDDRALTEVYGQHDVQKAMHDFSGDWKIHRNKMKGAVKDLHDKMQKSVEHWSALEQDLYDKLTTESHPTDGAAA
;
A
#
# COMPACT_ATOMS: atom_id res chain seq x y z
N MET A 1 -9.38 1.09 -22.85
CA MET A 1 -9.25 0.93 -21.39
C MET A 1 -8.95 -0.54 -21.19
N ALA A 2 -7.82 -0.91 -20.59
CA ALA A 2 -7.50 -2.32 -20.37
C ALA A 2 -8.54 -2.89 -19.41
N ASP A 3 -9.11 -4.06 -19.73
CA ASP A 3 -10.00 -4.79 -18.83
C ASP A 3 -9.19 -5.17 -17.59
N LEU A 4 -9.38 -4.39 -16.52
CA LEU A 4 -8.78 -4.67 -15.22
C LEU A 4 -9.49 -5.90 -14.65
N ILE A 5 -8.86 -7.06 -14.82
CA ILE A 5 -9.25 -8.26 -14.11
C ILE A 5 -8.84 -8.04 -12.65
N ILE A 6 -9.79 -7.59 -11.82
CA ILE A 6 -9.59 -7.43 -10.38
C ILE A 6 -9.72 -8.83 -9.76
N THR A 7 -8.59 -9.42 -9.36
CA THR A 7 -8.55 -10.63 -8.55
C THR A 7 -7.92 -10.30 -7.19
N LYS A 8 -8.22 -11.12 -6.18
CA LYS A 8 -7.61 -11.03 -4.86
C LYS A 8 -6.08 -10.93 -4.92
N ALA A 9 -5.45 -11.74 -5.77
CA ALA A 9 -3.99 -11.73 -5.96
C ALA A 9 -3.45 -10.38 -6.47
N VAL A 10 -4.17 -9.70 -7.37
CA VAL A 10 -3.76 -8.37 -7.88
C VAL A 10 -3.89 -7.30 -6.79
N LEU A 11 -4.91 -7.39 -5.94
CA LEU A 11 -5.10 -6.47 -4.82
C LEU A 11 -4.04 -6.68 -3.73
N GLU A 12 -3.73 -7.92 -3.39
CA GLU A 12 -2.68 -8.28 -2.42
C GLU A 12 -1.29 -7.84 -2.91
N ASP A 13 -0.93 -8.13 -4.16
CA ASP A 13 0.34 -7.68 -4.76
C ASP A 13 0.45 -6.15 -4.76
N SER A 14 -0.64 -5.44 -5.06
CA SER A 14 -0.68 -3.97 -5.03
C SER A 14 -0.48 -3.43 -3.60
N ALA A 15 -1.07 -4.08 -2.58
CA ALA A 15 -0.85 -3.72 -1.19
C ALA A 15 0.61 -3.94 -0.77
N THR A 16 1.22 -5.08 -1.11
CA THR A 16 2.63 -5.35 -0.81
C THR A 16 3.57 -4.32 -1.46
N LYS A 17 3.31 -3.94 -2.71
CA LYS A 17 4.09 -2.91 -3.40
C LYS A 17 3.96 -1.54 -2.74
N LEU A 18 2.76 -1.15 -2.32
CA LEU A 18 2.54 0.10 -1.58
C LEU A 18 3.24 0.09 -0.22
N GLN A 19 3.25 -1.04 0.48
CA GLN A 19 4.00 -1.20 1.72
C GLN A 19 5.51 -1.01 1.48
N HIS A 20 6.07 -1.63 0.43
CA HIS A 20 7.49 -1.48 0.09
C HIS A 20 7.87 -0.03 -0.22
N ILE A 21 7.02 0.68 -0.99
CA ILE A 21 7.23 2.11 -1.28
C ILE A 21 7.16 2.94 0.00
N SER A 22 6.23 2.63 0.91
CA SER A 22 6.15 3.28 2.21
C SER A 22 7.42 3.05 3.03
N ASP A 23 7.93 1.82 3.05
CA ASP A 23 9.13 1.46 3.80
C ASP A 23 10.38 2.16 3.24
N GLU A 24 10.55 2.22 1.93
CA GLU A 24 11.62 3.00 1.28
C GLU A 24 11.52 4.49 1.64
N LEU A 25 10.31 5.04 1.57
CA LEU A 25 10.03 6.41 1.97
C LEU A 25 10.18 6.62 3.48
N GLU A 26 10.21 5.60 4.34
CA GLU A 26 10.49 5.74 5.78
C GLU A 26 11.99 5.62 6.09
N HIS A 27 12.73 4.81 5.33
CA HIS A 27 14.13 4.51 5.59
C HIS A 27 15.12 5.41 4.86
N GLN A 28 14.69 6.26 3.93
CA GLN A 28 15.55 7.29 3.36
C GLN A 28 15.99 8.31 4.45
N LYS A 29 17.16 8.10 5.04
CA LYS A 29 17.73 9.08 5.97
C LYS A 29 18.10 10.35 5.20
N SER A 30 17.48 11.47 5.59
CA SER A 30 17.93 12.81 5.23
C SER A 30 19.15 13.14 6.10
N ASP A 31 20.30 12.52 5.83
CA ASP A 31 21.50 12.77 6.64
C ASP A 31 22.23 14.00 6.11
N ASP A 32 21.71 15.18 6.45
CA ASP A 32 22.28 16.48 6.09
C ASP A 32 23.75 16.61 6.53
N ARG A 33 24.15 15.91 7.61
CA ARG A 33 25.49 15.98 8.19
C ARG A 33 26.58 15.33 7.34
N ALA A 34 26.23 14.38 6.48
CA ALA A 34 27.21 13.71 5.62
C ALA A 34 27.60 14.54 4.38
N LEU A 35 26.84 15.60 4.07
CA LEU A 35 26.96 16.35 2.82
C LEU A 35 27.72 17.68 2.99
N THR A 36 27.86 18.18 4.21
CA THR A 36 28.50 19.47 4.50
C THR A 36 29.98 19.49 4.11
N GLU A 37 30.69 18.36 4.24
CA GLU A 37 32.10 18.23 3.86
C GLU A 37 32.31 18.04 2.35
N VAL A 38 31.29 17.60 1.61
CA VAL A 38 31.38 17.29 0.17
C VAL A 38 31.21 18.54 -0.68
N TYR A 39 30.37 19.47 -0.24
CA TYR A 39 30.06 20.69 -0.98
C TYR A 39 30.87 21.85 -0.44
N GLY A 40 32.14 21.97 -0.82
CA GLY A 40 33.05 23.04 -0.36
C GLY A 40 32.69 24.46 -0.84
N GLN A 41 31.57 24.65 -1.55
CA GLN A 41 31.13 25.92 -2.11
C GLN A 41 29.83 26.38 -1.43
N HIS A 42 29.84 27.59 -0.85
CA HIS A 42 28.74 28.15 -0.06
C HIS A 42 27.39 28.14 -0.80
N ASP A 43 27.38 28.41 -2.10
CA ASP A 43 26.15 28.41 -2.91
C ASP A 43 25.56 27.00 -3.08
N VAL A 44 26.41 25.98 -3.20
CA VAL A 44 25.98 24.58 -3.28
C VAL A 44 25.47 24.11 -1.93
N GLN A 45 26.12 24.51 -0.83
CA GLN A 45 25.63 24.21 0.52
C GLN A 45 24.24 24.80 0.76
N LYS A 46 24.01 26.05 0.35
CA LYS A 46 22.70 26.69 0.46
C LYS A 46 21.64 25.96 -0.39
N ALA A 47 21.95 25.66 -1.65
CA ALA A 47 21.02 24.94 -2.53
C ALA A 47 20.68 23.53 -2.00
N MET A 48 21.66 22.82 -1.43
CA MET A 48 21.45 21.49 -0.85
C MET A 48 20.65 21.54 0.46
N HIS A 49 20.83 22.57 1.28
CA HIS A 49 20.02 22.81 2.46
C HIS A 49 18.55 23.10 2.08
N ASP A 50 18.34 23.97 1.10
CA ASP A 50 16.98 24.31 0.63
C ASP A 50 16.31 23.08 0.01
N PHE A 51 17.06 22.31 -0.79
CA PHE A 51 16.60 21.04 -1.34
C PHE A 51 16.24 20.02 -0.26
N SER A 52 17.08 19.84 0.77
CA SER A 52 16.81 18.84 1.82
C SER A 52 15.59 19.21 2.67
N GLY A 53 15.38 20.51 2.93
CA GLY A 53 14.17 21.05 3.53
C GLY A 53 12.92 20.76 2.70
N ASP A 54 12.92 21.13 1.43
CA ASP A 54 11.80 20.89 0.51
C ASP A 54 11.54 19.41 0.28
N TRP A 55 12.60 18.61 0.17
CA TRP A 55 12.53 17.16 0.03
C TRP A 55 11.85 16.52 1.24
N LYS A 56 12.20 16.94 2.45
CA LYS A 56 11.57 16.45 3.68
C LYS A 56 10.06 16.72 3.70
N ILE A 57 9.62 17.90 3.25
CA ILE A 57 8.20 18.25 3.16
C ILE A 57 7.49 17.36 2.12
N HIS A 58 8.07 17.24 0.93
CA HIS A 58 7.49 16.43 -0.15
C HIS A 58 7.42 14.94 0.20
N ARG A 59 8.49 14.40 0.78
CA ARG A 59 8.56 13.03 1.27
C ARG A 59 7.47 12.74 2.31
N ASN A 60 7.24 13.64 3.26
CA ASN A 60 6.17 13.47 4.26
C ASN A 60 4.77 13.46 3.62
N LYS A 61 4.53 14.30 2.61
CA LYS A 61 3.27 14.28 1.84
C LYS A 61 3.10 12.97 1.07
N MET A 62 4.15 12.52 0.38
CA MET A 62 4.15 11.25 -0.35
C MET A 62 3.90 10.07 0.58
N LYS A 63 4.56 10.04 1.74
CA LYS A 63 4.35 9.03 2.78
C LYS A 63 2.88 8.98 3.23
N GLY A 64 2.26 10.14 3.50
CA GLY A 64 0.84 10.21 3.86
C GLY A 64 -0.07 9.64 2.76
N ALA A 65 0.15 10.07 1.52
CA ALA A 65 -0.64 9.60 0.38
C ALA A 65 -0.48 8.10 0.11
N VAL A 66 0.74 7.56 0.20
CA VAL A 66 1.02 6.13 0.01
C VAL A 66 0.38 5.30 1.12
N LYS A 67 0.44 5.78 2.38
CA LYS A 67 -0.24 5.15 3.50
C LYS A 67 -1.76 5.11 3.30
N ASP A 68 -2.37 6.23 2.92
CA ASP A 68 -3.80 6.30 2.65
C ASP A 68 -4.21 5.36 1.51
N LEU A 69 -3.38 5.23 0.47
CA LEU A 69 -3.61 4.29 -0.63
C LEU A 69 -3.49 2.84 -0.17
N HIS A 70 -2.48 2.53 0.65
CA HIS A 70 -2.29 1.21 1.23
C HIS A 70 -3.51 0.79 2.09
N ASP A 71 -3.96 1.68 2.98
CA ASP A 71 -5.13 1.42 3.84
C ASP A 71 -6.41 1.19 3.02
N LYS A 72 -6.60 1.93 1.93
CA LYS A 72 -7.71 1.72 0.98
C LYS A 72 -7.60 0.38 0.25
N MET A 73 -6.38 -0.03 -0.12
CA MET A 73 -6.13 -1.30 -0.78
C MET A 73 -6.41 -2.48 0.16
N GLN A 74 -5.96 -2.41 1.43
CA GLN A 74 -6.27 -3.42 2.44
C GLN A 74 -7.77 -3.59 2.65
N LYS A 75 -8.52 -2.49 2.79
CA LYS A 75 -9.99 -2.54 2.87
C LYS A 75 -10.61 -3.18 1.63
N SER A 76 -10.06 -2.93 0.45
CA SER A 76 -10.54 -3.53 -0.79
C SER A 76 -10.32 -5.05 -0.81
N VAL A 77 -9.18 -5.54 -0.31
CA VAL A 77 -8.89 -6.98 -0.13
C VAL A 77 -9.87 -7.62 0.86
N GLU A 78 -10.15 -6.95 1.98
CA GLU A 78 -11.11 -7.41 2.99
C GLU A 78 -12.52 -7.53 2.42
N HIS A 79 -13.00 -6.48 1.74
CA HIS A 79 -14.31 -6.48 1.10
C HIS A 79 -14.43 -7.54 0.01
N TRP A 80 -13.39 -7.73 -0.79
CA TRP A 80 -13.38 -8.77 -1.82
C TRP A 80 -13.44 -10.17 -1.21
N SER A 81 -12.64 -10.43 -0.18
CA SER A 81 -12.64 -11.73 0.52
C SER A 81 -13.99 -12.01 1.19
N ALA A 82 -14.61 -10.99 1.79
CA ALA A 82 -15.95 -11.12 2.38
C ALA A 82 -17.02 -11.42 1.32
N LEU A 83 -16.93 -10.79 0.14
CA LEU A 83 -17.82 -11.07 -0.99
C LEU A 83 -17.64 -12.50 -1.51
N GLU A 84 -16.40 -12.97 -1.65
CA GLU A 84 -16.11 -14.36 -2.04
C GLU A 84 -16.69 -15.37 -1.04
N GLN A 85 -16.56 -15.08 0.27
CA GLN A 85 -17.14 -15.93 1.32
C GLN A 85 -18.67 -15.92 1.28
N ASP A 86 -19.32 -14.75 1.17
CA ASP A 86 -20.78 -14.65 1.10
C ASP A 86 -21.34 -15.34 -0.15
N LEU A 87 -20.63 -15.23 -1.29
CA LEU A 87 -20.96 -15.98 -2.50
C LEU A 87 -20.81 -17.49 -2.27
N TYR A 88 -19.72 -17.92 -1.65
CA TYR A 88 -19.53 -19.33 -1.31
C TYR A 88 -20.65 -19.83 -0.41
N ASP A 89 -20.92 -19.16 0.72
CA ASP A 89 -21.93 -19.54 1.71
C ASP A 89 -23.34 -19.59 1.12
N LYS A 90 -23.67 -18.68 0.20
CA LYS A 90 -25.01 -18.62 -0.44
C LYS A 90 -25.16 -19.59 -1.61
N LEU A 91 -24.07 -19.90 -2.33
CA LEU A 91 -24.09 -20.77 -3.51
C LEU A 91 -23.75 -22.23 -3.20
N THR A 92 -23.10 -22.53 -2.07
CA THR A 92 -22.96 -23.90 -1.58
C THR A 92 -24.25 -24.35 -0.90
N THR A 93 -25.12 -24.98 -1.68
CA THR A 93 -26.41 -25.54 -1.23
C THR A 93 -26.40 -27.06 -1.01
N GLU A 94 -25.25 -27.68 -0.71
CA GLU A 94 -25.15 -29.11 -0.35
C GLU A 94 -24.73 -29.26 1.13
N SER A 95 -25.34 -30.07 1.99
CA SER A 95 -26.55 -30.89 1.88
C SER A 95 -26.94 -31.23 3.33
N HIS A 96 -27.91 -30.54 3.92
CA HIS A 96 -28.54 -31.08 5.13
C HIS A 96 -29.20 -32.40 4.71
N PRO A 97 -28.85 -33.55 5.32
CA PRO A 97 -29.61 -34.77 5.05
C PRO A 97 -31.04 -34.46 5.48
N THR A 98 -31.94 -34.43 4.51
CA THR A 98 -33.35 -34.70 4.75
C THR A 98 -33.40 -36.14 5.24
N ASP A 99 -33.22 -36.33 6.55
CA ASP A 99 -33.68 -37.54 7.24
C ASP A 99 -35.22 -37.51 7.26
N GLY A 100 -35.78 -37.66 6.06
CA GLY A 100 -37.08 -38.27 5.86
C GLY A 100 -36.87 -39.78 5.79
N ALA A 101 -36.64 -40.42 6.94
CA ALA A 101 -36.97 -41.83 7.09
C ALA A 101 -38.47 -41.90 7.37
N ALA A 102 -39.23 -42.04 6.29
CA ALA A 102 -40.61 -42.49 6.32
C ALA A 102 -40.68 -43.97 6.70
N ALA A 103 -41.53 -44.30 7.69
CA ALA A 103 -42.42 -45.47 7.80
C ALA A 103 -42.78 -45.74 9.27
#